data_AF-A0A661P4X9-F1
#
_entry.id   AF-A0A661P4X9-F1
#
_cell.length_a   1.000
_cell.length_b   1.000
_cell.length_c   1.000
_cell.angle_alpha   90.00
_cell.angle_beta   90.00
_cell.angle_gamma   90.00
#
_symmetry.space_group_name_H-M   'P 1'
#
loop_
_entity.id
_entity.type
_entity.pdbx_description
1 polymer ?
#
loop_
_entity_poly.entity_id
_entity_poly.type
_entity_poly.pdbx_seq_one_letter_code
_entity_poly.pdbx_strand_id
1 'polypeptide(L)'
;MATSHIHVPDKLLACPCCGKQNATPQIITLFHTITTTWHRKITITSVCRCKNHNQAVGGTPNSRHIKGLALDLTGPELPVLNHTYLLLSSNKAQNLGIILTEQPFHLHIDLREQPIAIYKEQTKTHDLKEYLNKCLTHHNPTNKTTTK
;
A
#
# COMPACT_ATOMS: atom_id res chain seq x y z
N MET A 1 -22.84 17.95 -10.98
CA MET A 1 -21.83 16.89 -10.81
C MET A 1 -21.58 16.72 -9.33
N ALA A 2 -22.01 15.62 -8.72
CA ALA A 2 -21.82 15.40 -7.29
C ALA A 2 -20.36 14.95 -7.08
N THR A 3 -19.53 15.82 -6.52
CA THR A 3 -18.28 15.41 -5.89
C THR A 3 -18.65 14.54 -4.70
N SER A 4 -18.65 13.23 -4.89
CA SER A 4 -18.75 12.27 -3.80
C SER A 4 -17.54 12.49 -2.89
N HIS A 5 -17.73 13.29 -1.84
CA HIS A 5 -16.77 13.41 -0.77
C HIS A 5 -16.65 12.04 -0.12
N ILE A 6 -15.64 11.27 -0.51
CA ILE A 6 -15.30 10.02 0.16
C ILE A 6 -14.91 10.41 1.58
N HIS A 7 -15.82 10.19 2.53
CA HIS A 7 -15.59 10.40 3.94
C HIS A 7 -14.64 9.31 4.43
N VAL A 8 -13.44 9.70 4.87
CA VAL A 8 -12.57 8.79 5.61
C VAL A 8 -13.16 8.62 7.00
N PRO A 9 -13.54 7.41 7.41
CA PRO A 9 -14.01 7.22 8.77
C PRO A 9 -12.89 7.61 9.75
N ASP A 10 -13.15 8.54 10.66
CA ASP A 10 -12.18 9.03 11.65
C ASP A 10 -11.51 7.89 12.45
N LYS A 11 -12.23 6.78 12.59
CA LYS A 11 -11.75 5.55 13.22
C LYS A 11 -10.52 4.95 12.53
N LEU A 12 -10.38 5.10 11.20
CA LEU A 12 -9.22 4.60 10.45
C LEU A 12 -7.99 5.50 10.60
N LEU A 13 -8.20 6.79 10.92
CA LEU A 13 -7.15 7.77 11.17
C LEU A 13 -6.61 7.69 12.61
N ALA A 14 -7.34 7.02 13.49
CA ALA A 14 -6.97 6.81 14.88
C ALA A 14 -6.28 5.45 15.10
N CYS A 15 -5.33 5.42 16.03
CA CYS A 15 -4.74 4.17 16.51
C CYS A 15 -5.81 3.37 17.25
N PRO A 16 -6.06 2.09 16.88
CA PRO A 16 -7.15 1.31 17.47
C PRO A 16 -6.97 1.02 18.96
N CYS A 17 -5.74 1.11 19.50
CA CYS A 17 -5.50 0.81 20.91
C CYS A 17 -5.82 1.97 21.86
N CYS A 18 -5.68 3.23 21.42
CA CYS A 18 -5.73 4.39 22.32
C CYS A 18 -6.34 5.65 21.69
N GLY A 19 -6.80 5.58 20.45
CA GLY A 19 -7.40 6.73 19.77
C GLY A 19 -6.40 7.79 19.29
N LYS A 20 -5.08 7.60 19.48
CA LYS A 20 -4.06 8.55 18.99
C LYS A 20 -4.29 8.82 17.50
N GLN A 21 -4.31 10.09 17.10
CA GLN A 21 -4.37 10.51 15.70
C GLN A 21 -3.11 11.33 15.40
N ASN A 22 -2.27 10.83 14.50
CA ASN A 22 -1.04 11.52 14.07
C ASN A 22 -0.89 11.59 12.55
N ALA A 23 -1.89 11.16 11.78
CA ALA A 23 -1.85 11.14 10.33
C ALA A 23 -1.54 12.55 9.80
N THR A 24 -0.53 12.66 8.93
CA THR A 24 -0.21 13.95 8.30
C THR A 24 -1.22 14.29 7.21
N PRO A 25 -1.39 15.57 6.85
CA PRO A 25 -2.25 15.95 5.72
C PRO A 25 -1.86 15.25 4.41
N GLN A 26 -0.56 15.02 4.20
CA GLN A 26 -0.06 14.35 2.99
C GLN A 26 -0.52 12.89 2.90
N ILE A 27 -0.49 12.13 4.01
CA ILE A 27 -0.96 10.74 3.98
C ILE A 27 -2.48 10.67 3.80
N ILE A 28 -3.22 11.64 4.33
CA ILE A 28 -4.67 11.77 4.13
C ILE A 28 -4.98 12.07 2.67
N THR A 29 -4.24 12.99 2.03
CA THR A 29 -4.36 13.23 0.58
C THR A 29 -4.08 11.96 -0.22
N LEU A 30 -3.01 11.21 0.13
CA LEU A 30 -2.71 9.94 -0.54
C LEU A 30 -3.84 8.92 -0.36
N PHE A 31 -4.41 8.80 0.84
CA PHE A 31 -5.59 7.98 1.11
C PHE A 31 -6.74 8.35 0.17
N HIS A 32 -7.07 9.64 0.05
CA HIS A 32 -8.16 10.10 -0.82
C HIS A 32 -7.87 9.77 -2.28
N THR A 33 -6.66 10.02 -2.76
CA THR A 33 -6.26 9.66 -4.13
C THR A 33 -6.42 8.17 -4.39
N ILE A 34 -5.95 7.32 -3.47
CA ILE A 34 -6.08 5.87 -3.54
C ILE A 34 -7.55 5.45 -3.62
N THR A 35 -8.39 5.92 -2.68
CA THR A 35 -9.80 5.50 -2.59
C THR A 35 -10.68 6.06 -3.71
N THR A 36 -10.36 7.23 -4.25
CA THR A 36 -11.08 7.82 -5.40
C THR A 36 -10.69 7.16 -6.72
N THR A 37 -9.43 6.79 -6.87
CA THR A 37 -8.89 6.23 -8.13
C THR A 37 -9.13 4.72 -8.21
N TRP A 38 -9.00 4.02 -7.08
CA TRP A 38 -9.34 2.62 -6.99
C TRP A 38 -10.83 2.43 -6.74
N HIS A 39 -11.58 2.36 -7.84
CA HIS A 39 -12.97 1.87 -7.88
C HIS A 39 -13.06 0.35 -7.61
N ARG A 40 -12.26 -0.16 -6.66
CA ARG A 40 -12.02 -1.58 -6.37
C ARG A 40 -12.29 -1.85 -4.89
N LYS A 41 -12.53 -3.11 -4.53
CA LYS A 41 -12.82 -3.51 -3.14
C LYS A 41 -11.55 -3.52 -2.30
N ILE A 42 -11.08 -2.34 -1.92
CA ILE A 42 -9.90 -2.15 -1.08
C ILE A 42 -10.33 -1.62 0.29
N THR A 43 -9.77 -2.18 1.34
CA THR A 43 -10.03 -1.81 2.73
C THR A 43 -8.76 -1.23 3.33
N ILE A 44 -8.85 -0.04 3.92
CA ILE A 44 -7.76 0.56 4.69
C ILE A 44 -7.86 0.05 6.12
N THR A 45 -6.77 -0.52 6.61
CA THR A 45 -6.74 -1.23 7.90
C THR A 45 -6.08 -0.40 8.99
N SER A 46 -5.13 0.47 8.64
CA SER A 46 -4.37 1.25 9.61
C SER A 46 -3.69 2.45 8.96
N VAL A 47 -3.90 3.65 9.50
CA VAL A 47 -3.11 4.86 9.16
C VAL A 47 -2.21 5.23 10.35
N CYS A 48 -2.77 5.28 11.56
CA CYS A 48 -2.04 5.65 12.77
C CYS A 48 -1.68 4.46 13.65
N ARG A 49 -0.45 4.45 14.19
CA ARG A 49 -0.08 3.60 15.32
C ARG A 49 0.63 4.40 16.41
N CYS A 50 0.28 4.18 17.67
CA CYS A 50 1.11 4.60 18.78
C CYS A 50 2.31 3.65 18.92
N LYS A 51 3.32 4.04 19.71
CA LYS A 51 4.51 3.19 19.95
C LYS A 51 4.14 1.81 20.52
N ASN A 52 3.24 1.78 21.51
CA ASN A 52 2.83 0.55 22.18
C ASN A 52 2.13 -0.41 21.22
N HIS A 53 1.14 0.09 20.45
CA HIS A 53 0.45 -0.74 19.46
C HIS A 53 1.37 -1.19 18.34
N ASN A 54 2.26 -0.30 17.86
CA ASN A 54 3.26 -0.66 16.86
C ASN A 54 4.15 -1.80 17.35
N GLN A 55 4.63 -1.75 18.59
CA GLN A 55 5.41 -2.84 19.17
C GLN A 55 4.57 -4.12 19.32
N ALA A 56 3.32 -4.03 19.77
CA ALA A 56 2.43 -5.17 19.96
C ALA A 56 2.16 -5.94 18.65
N VAL A 57 2.16 -5.24 17.50
CA VAL A 57 2.00 -5.86 16.17
C VAL A 57 3.34 -6.19 15.49
N GLY A 58 4.47 -6.13 16.22
CA GLY A 58 5.80 -6.44 15.69
C GLY A 58 6.41 -5.38 14.77
N GLY A 59 5.88 -4.16 14.79
CA GLY A 59 6.40 -3.03 14.01
C GLY A 59 7.75 -2.54 14.53
N THR A 60 8.57 -2.00 13.62
CA THR A 60 9.89 -1.46 13.99
C THR A 60 9.77 -0.14 14.76
N PRO A 61 10.73 0.22 15.64
CA PRO A 61 10.72 1.50 16.36
C PRO A 61 10.71 2.74 15.44
N ASN A 62 11.26 2.60 14.23
CA ASN A 62 11.31 3.65 13.20
C ASN A 62 10.14 3.59 12.21
N SER A 63 9.09 2.82 12.52
CA SER A 63 7.88 2.67 11.71
C SER A 63 7.26 4.02 11.33
N ARG A 64 6.84 4.14 10.09
CA ARG A 64 6.25 5.36 9.53
C ARG A 64 4.83 5.60 10.03
N HIS A 65 4.13 4.57 10.51
CA HIS A 65 2.86 4.75 11.21
C HIS A 65 3.00 5.54 12.52
N ILE A 66 4.11 5.37 13.25
CA ILE A 66 4.39 6.15 14.47
C ILE A 66 4.59 7.64 14.12
N LYS A 67 5.03 7.93 12.89
CA LYS A 67 5.26 9.28 12.37
C LYS A 67 4.04 9.86 11.63
N GLY A 68 2.97 9.07 11.46
CA GLY A 68 1.78 9.51 10.73
C GLY A 68 1.96 9.58 9.21
N LEU A 69 2.95 8.87 8.68
CA LEU A 69 3.38 8.95 7.28
C LEU A 69 3.10 7.65 6.51
N ALA A 70 2.28 6.75 7.04
CA ALA A 70 2.00 5.47 6.41
C ALA A 70 0.53 5.09 6.47
N LEU A 71 0.13 4.25 5.53
CA LEU A 71 -1.17 3.60 5.49
C LEU A 71 -1.02 2.16 5.03
N ASP A 72 -1.92 1.33 5.54
CA ASP A 72 -1.98 -0.10 5.30
C ASP A 72 -3.33 -0.47 4.66
N LEU A 73 -3.27 -1.35 3.67
CA LEU A 73 -4.39 -1.74 2.82
C LEU A 73 -4.49 -3.26 2.75
N THR A 74 -5.72 -3.78 2.69
CA THR A 74 -6.02 -5.17 2.36
C THR A 74 -7.18 -5.26 1.36
N GLY A 75 -7.34 -6.40 0.69
CA GLY A 75 -8.46 -6.62 -0.22
C GLY A 75 -8.27 -7.84 -1.13
N PRO A 76 -9.37 -8.51 -1.53
CA PRO A 76 -9.31 -9.67 -2.41
C PRO A 76 -8.83 -9.31 -3.83
N GLU A 77 -8.92 -8.04 -4.20
CA GLU A 77 -8.45 -7.53 -5.50
C GLU A 77 -7.00 -7.02 -5.42
N LEU A 78 -6.37 -7.04 -4.24
CA LEU A 78 -4.93 -6.80 -4.10
C LEU A 78 -4.07 -7.90 -4.76
N PRO A 79 -4.32 -9.22 -4.62
CA PRO A 79 -3.53 -10.22 -5.35
C PRO A 79 -3.56 -10.07 -6.88
N VAL A 80 -4.60 -9.45 -7.44
CA VAL A 80 -4.68 -9.07 -8.87
C VAL A 80 -3.83 -7.80 -9.13
N LEU A 81 -2.87 -7.49 -8.26
CA LEU A 81 -1.87 -6.43 -8.41
C LEU A 81 -0.79 -6.79 -9.45
N ASN A 82 -1.24 -7.12 -10.66
CA ASN A 82 -0.67 -6.53 -11.89
C ASN A 82 -0.95 -5.00 -11.96
N HIS A 83 -1.68 -4.46 -10.96
CA HIS A 83 -1.64 -3.07 -10.45
C HIS A 83 -0.29 -2.64 -9.85
N THR A 84 0.77 -3.42 -9.98
CA THR A 84 2.11 -3.12 -9.49
C THR A 84 2.72 -1.83 -10.07
N TYR A 85 1.99 -1.22 -11.00
CA TYR A 85 2.24 0.00 -11.75
C TYR A 85 1.46 1.26 -11.26
N LEU A 86 0.32 1.11 -10.58
CA LEU A 86 -0.60 2.23 -10.29
C LEU A 86 -0.10 3.23 -9.21
N LEU A 87 0.81 2.78 -8.34
CA LEU A 87 1.43 3.60 -7.29
C LEU A 87 2.86 4.08 -7.60
N LEU A 88 3.57 3.44 -8.52
CA LEU A 88 4.91 3.89 -8.93
C LEU A 88 4.88 5.08 -9.92
N SER A 89 3.74 5.36 -10.57
CA SER A 89 3.66 6.20 -11.79
C SER A 89 2.78 7.45 -11.70
N SER A 90 2.00 7.66 -10.63
CA SER A 90 1.00 8.74 -10.55
C SER A 90 1.40 9.93 -9.68
N ASN A 91 2.50 9.87 -8.93
CA ASN A 91 2.96 11.01 -8.13
C ASN A 91 4.44 11.31 -8.35
N LYS A 92 4.74 12.17 -9.34
CA LYS A 92 6.08 12.75 -9.52
C LYS A 92 6.50 13.68 -8.35
N ALA A 93 5.59 14.01 -7.43
CA ALA A 93 5.85 14.96 -6.36
C ALA A 93 6.24 14.32 -5.01
N GLN A 94 6.05 13.01 -4.80
CA GLN A 94 6.32 12.38 -3.50
C GLN A 94 7.02 11.03 -3.66
N ASN A 95 8.11 10.89 -2.92
CA ASN A 95 8.88 9.66 -2.85
C ASN A 95 8.15 8.68 -1.93
N LEU A 96 7.76 7.52 -2.45
CA LEU A 96 6.96 6.53 -1.72
C LEU A 96 7.78 5.29 -1.35
N GLY A 97 7.52 4.77 -0.16
CA GLY A 97 7.84 3.43 0.30
C GLY A 97 6.69 2.48 0.04
N ILE A 98 6.92 1.35 -0.64
CA ILE A 98 5.88 0.34 -0.90
C ILE A 98 6.38 -1.02 -0.43
N ILE A 99 5.58 -1.71 0.39
CA ILE A 99 5.83 -3.10 0.80
C ILE A 99 4.55 -3.91 0.57
N LEU A 100 4.65 -4.97 -0.21
CA LEU A 100 3.58 -5.95 -0.42
C LEU A 100 3.97 -7.27 0.22
N THR A 101 3.07 -7.85 1.03
CA THR A 101 3.22 -9.19 1.60
C THR A 101 2.15 -10.13 1.09
N GLU A 102 2.52 -11.38 0.82
CA GLU A 102 1.58 -12.45 0.49
C GLU A 102 1.04 -13.10 1.77
N GLN A 103 -0.29 -13.22 1.84
CA GLN A 103 -1.05 -14.03 2.81
C GLN A 103 -0.92 -13.65 4.31
N PRO A 104 -1.88 -12.89 4.88
CA PRO A 104 -2.95 -12.18 4.17
C PRO A 104 -2.35 -11.07 3.30
N PHE A 105 -2.98 -10.78 2.17
CA PHE A 105 -2.52 -9.69 1.31
C PHE A 105 -2.57 -8.37 2.06
N HIS A 106 -1.40 -7.77 2.19
CA HIS A 106 -1.24 -6.50 2.87
C HIS A 106 -0.30 -5.62 2.07
N LEU A 107 -0.78 -4.43 1.75
CA LEU A 107 -0.04 -3.40 1.04
C LEU A 107 0.23 -2.26 2.01
N HIS A 108 1.49 -2.08 2.37
CA HIS A 108 1.99 -0.96 3.15
C HIS A 108 2.51 0.12 2.22
N ILE A 109 2.10 1.37 2.48
CA ILE A 109 2.55 2.54 1.73
C ILE A 109 3.00 3.60 2.74
N ASP A 110 4.17 4.18 2.53
CA ASP A 110 4.68 5.26 3.37
C ASP A 110 5.35 6.41 2.58
N LEU A 111 5.33 7.62 3.15
CA LEU A 111 6.00 8.78 2.57
C LEU A 111 7.48 8.81 2.97
N ARG A 112 8.36 9.06 1.99
CA ARG A 112 9.82 9.04 2.14
C ARG A 112 10.47 10.26 1.49
N GLU A 113 11.74 10.45 1.80
CA GLU A 113 12.62 11.41 1.11
C GLU A 113 13.18 10.84 -0.19
N GLN A 114 13.29 9.52 -0.32
CA GLN A 114 13.70 8.81 -1.54
C GLN A 114 12.79 7.59 -1.75
N PRO A 115 12.42 7.28 -3.00
CA PRO A 115 11.45 6.24 -3.27
C PRO A 115 12.10 4.87 -3.05
N ILE A 116 11.39 3.96 -2.40
CA ILE A 116 11.84 2.59 -2.15
C ILE A 116 10.67 1.66 -2.40
N ALA A 117 10.87 0.63 -3.20
CA ALA A 117 9.82 -0.35 -3.48
C ALA A 117 10.36 -1.76 -3.23
N ILE A 118 9.72 -2.47 -2.30
CA ILE A 118 10.18 -3.76 -1.80
C ILE A 118 9.05 -4.78 -1.90
N TYR A 119 9.34 -5.95 -2.47
CA TYR A 119 8.42 -7.09 -2.42
C TYR A 119 8.87 -8.08 -1.36
N LYS A 120 7.94 -8.51 -0.48
CA LYS A 120 8.20 -9.51 0.56
C LYS A 120 7.32 -10.74 0.33
N GLU A 121 7.91 -11.77 -0.26
CA GLU A 121 7.28 -13.06 -0.50
C GLU A 121 7.67 -14.03 0.61
N GLN A 122 6.74 -14.39 1.50
CA GLN A 122 6.90 -15.36 2.60
C GLN A 122 8.05 -15.02 3.59
N THR A 123 9.31 -15.07 3.15
CA THR A 123 10.55 -14.68 3.85
C THR A 123 11.62 -14.04 2.96
N LYS A 124 11.40 -13.94 1.65
CA LYS A 124 12.36 -13.37 0.68
C LYS A 124 12.04 -11.92 0.38
N THR A 125 13.09 -11.10 0.33
CA THR A 125 13.01 -9.69 -0.06
C THR A 125 13.53 -9.57 -1.49
N HIS A 126 12.70 -9.09 -2.40
CA HIS A 126 13.07 -8.84 -3.78
C HIS A 126 13.11 -7.35 -4.07
N ASP A 127 14.09 -6.91 -4.87
CA ASP A 127 13.96 -5.63 -5.56
C ASP A 127 12.70 -5.69 -6.43
N LEU A 128 11.81 -4.72 -6.25
CA LEU A 128 10.51 -4.77 -6.89
C LEU A 128 10.65 -4.71 -8.42
N LYS A 129 11.61 -3.96 -8.98
CA LYS A 129 11.77 -3.89 -10.44
C LYS A 129 12.16 -5.25 -11.01
N GLU A 130 13.04 -5.96 -10.33
CA GLU A 130 13.44 -7.32 -10.73
C GLU A 130 12.27 -8.31 -10.64
N TYR A 131 11.49 -8.26 -9.56
CA TYR A 131 10.29 -9.07 -9.39
C TYR A 131 9.24 -8.82 -10.48
N LEU A 132 9.04 -7.54 -10.85
CA LEU A 132 8.11 -7.15 -11.90
C LEU A 132 8.50 -7.67 -13.27
N ASN A 133 9.78 -7.57 -13.62
CA ASN A 133 10.26 -8.09 -14.89
C ASN A 133 10.03 -9.61 -14.98
N LYS A 134 10.16 -10.35 -13.87
CA LYS A 134 9.83 -11.78 -13.80
C LYS A 134 8.34 -12.05 -13.98
N CYS A 135 7.47 -11.28 -13.33
CA CYS A 135 6.01 -11.45 -13.45
C CYS A 135 5.50 -11.11 -14.86
N LEU A 136 6.00 -10.03 -15.47
CA LEU A 136 5.60 -9.59 -16.81
C LEU A 136 6.04 -10.58 -17.91
N THR A 137 7.20 -11.21 -17.75
CA THR A 137 7.66 -12.25 -18.68
C THR A 137 6.84 -13.55 -18.58
N HIS A 138 6.28 -13.85 -17.40
CA HIS A 138 5.44 -15.03 -17.16
C HIS A 138 3.95 -14.80 -17.50
N HIS A 139 3.53 -13.54 -17.64
CA HIS A 139 2.15 -13.16 -17.98
C HIS A 139 1.93 -12.75 -19.44
N ASN A 140 2.87 -12.99 -20.36
CA ASN A 140 2.64 -12.72 -21.79
C ASN A 140 1.58 -13.71 -22.35
N PRO A 141 0.38 -13.27 -22.75
CA PRO A 141 -0.68 -14.17 -23.22
C PRO A 141 -0.51 -14.57 -24.70
N THR A 142 0.69 -14.51 -25.26
CA THR A 142 0.96 -14.88 -26.65
C THR A 142 2.05 -15.95 -26.75
N ASN A 143 1.66 -17.20 -26.49
CA ASN A 143 2.02 -18.33 -27.36
C ASN A 143 1.25 -19.59 -26.93
N LYS A 144 -0.05 -19.63 -27.23
CA LYS A 144 -0.61 -20.87 -27.77
C LYS A 144 -0.45 -20.77 -29.27
N THR A 145 0.72 -21.20 -29.75
CA THR A 145 0.93 -21.57 -31.14
C THR A 145 -0.07 -22.67 -31.44
N THR A 146 -1.09 -22.34 -32.24
CA THR A 146 -1.89 -23.34 -32.94
C THR A 146 -0.95 -24.02 -33.93
N THR A 147 -0.46 -25.19 -33.53
CA THR A 147 0.18 -26.17 -34.42
C THR A 147 -0.37 -27.53 -34.02
N LYS A 148 -1.48 -27.95 -34.64
CA LYS A 148 -1.49 -28.88 -35.77
C LYS A 148 -2.91 -29.09 -36.27
#